data_AF-W8Y353-F1
#
_entry.id   AF-W8Y353-F1
#
_cell.length_a   1.000
_cell.length_b   1.000
_cell.length_c   1.000
_cell.angle_alpha   90.00
_cell.angle_beta   90.00
_cell.angle_gamma   90.00
#
_symmetry.space_group_name_H-M   'P 1'
#
loop_
_entity.id
_entity.type
_entity.pdbx_description
1 polymer ?
#
loop_
_entity_poly.entity_id
_entity_poly.type
_entity_poly.pdbx_seq_one_letter_code
_entity_poly.pdbx_strand_id
1 'polypeptide(L)'
;MCEVRTEINYYHTSKCLVCGHQDKAYRTSKEEYQEVTVCPKCNGAFVDMYKLEKYKQSNKNVEPLLQIVQSDVNAVPVILYQGEEIKQRKRISFAWKTNINRQSGAYIHIEYGEADEKNINTKIIQHNHPIVEDCGGVIK
;
A
#
# COMPACT_ATOMS: atom_id res chain seq x y z
N MET A 1 21.18 -58.27 -21.35
CA MET A 1 20.62 -57.02 -21.91
C MET A 1 20.35 -56.09 -20.74
N CYS A 2 21.14 -55.03 -20.58
CA CYS A 2 20.87 -54.01 -19.55
C CYS A 2 19.87 -53.01 -20.15
N GLU A 3 18.64 -53.02 -19.66
CA GLU A 3 17.67 -51.97 -19.99
C GLU A 3 18.08 -50.68 -19.28
N VAL A 4 18.75 -49.78 -20.00
CA VAL A 4 18.97 -48.40 -19.53
C VAL A 4 17.63 -47.70 -19.66
N ARG A 5 16.81 -47.75 -18.60
CA ARG A 5 15.61 -46.91 -18.49
C ARG A 5 16.09 -45.47 -18.30
N THR A 6 16.04 -44.69 -19.36
CA THR A 6 16.27 -43.24 -19.31
C THR A 6 15.11 -42.61 -18.54
N GLU A 7 15.28 -42.38 -17.24
CA GLU A 7 14.32 -41.65 -16.42
C GLU A 7 14.29 -40.18 -16.88
N ILE A 8 13.18 -39.77 -17.51
CA ILE A 8 12.97 -38.38 -17.91
C ILE A 8 12.57 -37.61 -16.66
N ASN A 9 13.53 -36.91 -16.04
CA ASN A 9 13.26 -36.03 -14.91
C ASN A 9 12.80 -34.66 -15.40
N TYR A 10 11.55 -34.29 -15.09
CA TYR A 10 11.07 -32.94 -15.30
C TYR A 10 11.53 -32.06 -14.15
N TYR A 11 11.88 -30.80 -14.41
CA TYR A 11 12.18 -29.85 -13.35
C TYR A 11 11.57 -28.48 -13.64
N HIS A 12 11.36 -27.74 -12.56
CA HIS A 12 11.11 -26.30 -12.61
C HIS A 12 11.98 -25.63 -11.55
N THR A 13 12.28 -24.35 -11.74
CA THR A 13 13.03 -23.58 -10.74
C THR A 13 12.03 -22.92 -9.81
N SER A 14 12.25 -23.08 -8.51
CA SER A 14 11.41 -22.50 -7.47
C SER A 14 12.20 -21.49 -6.64
N LYS A 15 11.50 -20.49 -6.11
CA LYS A 15 12.05 -19.44 -5.24
C LYS A 15 11.25 -19.36 -3.95
N CYS A 16 11.94 -19.26 -2.83
CA CYS A 16 11.32 -19.04 -1.54
C CYS A 16 10.89 -17.58 -1.40
N LEU A 17 9.63 -17.36 -1.03
CA LEU A 17 9.10 -16.01 -0.77
C LEU A 17 9.58 -15.41 0.56
N VAL A 18 10.09 -16.23 1.49
CA VAL A 18 10.57 -15.79 2.80
C VAL A 18 12.08 -15.49 2.76
N CYS A 19 12.90 -16.47 2.41
CA CYS A 19 14.37 -16.33 2.49
C CYS A 19 15.05 -16.08 1.13
N GLY A 20 14.31 -16.03 0.03
CA GLY A 20 14.84 -15.75 -1.31
C GLY A 20 15.68 -16.89 -1.94
N HIS A 21 15.88 -18.00 -1.23
CA HIS A 21 16.55 -19.20 -1.75
C HIS A 21 15.90 -19.67 -3.06
N GLN A 22 16.70 -20.10 -4.02
CA GLN A 22 16.26 -20.69 -5.28
C GLN A 22 16.87 -22.07 -5.46
N ASP A 23 16.10 -23.01 -5.99
CA ASP A 23 16.55 -24.35 -6.31
C ASP A 23 15.66 -25.01 -7.38
N LYS A 24 16.14 -26.09 -7.99
CA LYS A 24 15.36 -26.91 -8.92
C LYS A 24 14.51 -27.93 -8.17
N ALA A 25 13.21 -27.90 -8.40
CA ALA A 25 12.29 -28.94 -7.97
C ALA A 25 12.16 -29.98 -9.09
N TYR A 26 12.70 -31.17 -8.84
CA TYR A 26 12.65 -32.33 -9.75
C TYR A 26 11.39 -33.15 -9.51
N ARG A 27 10.85 -33.77 -10.56
CA ARG A 27 9.67 -34.65 -10.52
C ARG A 27 9.74 -35.73 -11.59
N THR A 28 9.08 -36.85 -11.34
CA THR A 28 9.11 -38.04 -12.19
C THR A 28 8.10 -37.95 -13.35
N SER A 29 7.04 -37.17 -13.19
CA SER A 29 5.97 -36.99 -14.19
C SER A 29 5.51 -35.53 -14.28
N LYS A 30 4.73 -35.17 -15.31
CA LYS A 30 4.16 -33.82 -15.42
C LYS A 30 3.00 -33.61 -14.45
N GLU A 31 2.27 -34.68 -14.15
CA GLU A 31 1.08 -34.74 -13.31
C GLU A 31 1.40 -34.43 -11.83
N GLU A 32 2.60 -34.77 -11.36
CA GLU A 32 3.12 -34.43 -10.02
C GLU A 32 3.47 -32.95 -9.85
N TYR A 33 3.05 -32.07 -10.77
CA TYR A 33 3.30 -30.64 -10.65
C TYR A 33 2.69 -30.06 -9.37
N GLN A 34 3.53 -29.41 -8.57
CA GLN A 34 3.08 -28.56 -7.49
C GLN A 34 3.64 -27.15 -7.71
N GLU A 35 2.75 -26.20 -7.92
CA GLU A 35 3.10 -24.78 -8.13
C GLU A 35 3.76 -24.18 -6.87
N VAL A 36 3.36 -24.66 -5.69
CA VAL A 36 3.89 -24.25 -4.38
C VAL A 36 4.27 -25.48 -3.57
N THR A 37 5.49 -25.47 -3.06
CA THR A 37 6.03 -26.49 -2.16
C THR A 37 6.63 -25.81 -0.91
N VAL A 38 7.24 -26.59 -0.01
CA VAL A 38 7.85 -26.08 1.22
C VAL A 38 9.34 -25.84 1.00
N CYS A 39 9.84 -24.68 1.40
CA CYS A 39 11.25 -24.34 1.27
C CYS A 39 12.10 -25.18 2.22
N PRO A 40 13.14 -25.88 1.73
CA PRO A 40 13.96 -26.75 2.56
C PRO A 40 14.81 -25.99 3.59
N LYS A 41 14.96 -24.66 3.46
CA LYS A 41 15.80 -23.84 4.33
C LYS A 41 15.06 -23.17 5.49
N CYS A 42 13.79 -22.84 5.31
CA CYS A 42 13.06 -21.99 6.26
C CYS A 42 11.58 -22.34 6.42
N ASN A 43 11.14 -23.45 5.82
CA ASN A 43 9.74 -23.89 5.79
C ASN A 43 8.75 -22.87 5.20
N GLY A 44 9.25 -21.80 4.56
CA GLY A 44 8.44 -20.83 3.84
C GLY A 44 7.90 -21.37 2.51
N ALA A 45 6.96 -20.66 1.89
CA ALA A 45 6.43 -21.01 0.58
C ALA A 45 7.54 -20.99 -0.49
N PHE A 46 7.69 -22.09 -1.21
CA PHE A 46 8.67 -22.31 -2.28
C PHE A 46 7.93 -22.44 -3.60
N VAL A 47 7.95 -21.37 -4.38
CA VAL A 47 7.02 -21.16 -5.50
C VAL A 47 7.76 -21.25 -6.82
N ASP A 48 7.15 -21.93 -7.80
CA ASP A 48 7.65 -21.95 -9.18
C ASP A 48 7.85 -20.53 -9.71
N MET A 49 9.04 -20.25 -10.23
CA MET A 49 9.39 -18.94 -10.78
C MET A 49 8.48 -18.50 -11.94
N TYR A 50 7.94 -19.43 -12.74
CA TYR A 50 6.99 -19.10 -13.82
C TYR A 50 5.62 -18.65 -13.30
N LYS A 51 5.31 -18.93 -12.03
CA LYS A 51 4.04 -18.58 -11.37
C LYS A 51 4.20 -17.50 -10.31
N LEU A 52 5.43 -17.02 -10.10
CA LEU A 52 5.79 -16.06 -9.06
C LEU A 52 4.94 -14.77 -9.12
N GLU A 53 4.61 -14.29 -10.32
CA GLU A 53 3.76 -13.09 -10.50
C GLU A 53 2.39 -13.21 -9.81
N LYS A 54 1.80 -14.41 -9.72
CA LYS A 54 0.53 -14.62 -9.01
C LYS A 54 0.63 -14.35 -7.50
N TYR A 55 1.83 -14.55 -6.95
CA TYR A 55 2.12 -14.48 -5.52
C TYR A 55 2.91 -13.24 -5.12
N LYS A 56 3.27 -12.38 -6.09
CA LYS A 56 3.71 -11.04 -5.76
C LYS A 56 2.52 -10.34 -5.12
N GLN A 57 2.59 -10.13 -3.80
CA GLN A 57 1.78 -9.10 -3.19
C GLN A 57 2.06 -7.83 -3.98
N SER A 58 1.02 -7.31 -4.63
CA SER A 58 1.07 -5.93 -5.08
C SER A 58 1.09 -5.09 -3.82
N ASN A 59 2.27 -4.92 -3.24
CA ASN A 59 2.61 -3.70 -2.56
C ASN A 59 2.58 -2.63 -3.64
N LYS A 60 1.37 -2.29 -4.14
CA LYS A 60 1.11 -0.93 -4.52
C LYS A 60 1.39 -0.20 -3.22
N ASN A 61 2.62 0.30 -3.08
CA ASN A 61 2.89 1.44 -2.24
C ASN A 61 2.00 2.54 -2.83
N VAL A 62 0.71 2.49 -2.48
CA VAL A 62 -0.20 3.57 -2.75
C VAL A 62 0.32 4.62 -1.80
N GLU A 63 1.12 5.53 -2.32
CA GLU A 63 1.55 6.68 -1.57
C GLU A 63 0.27 7.33 -1.02
N PRO A 64 0.17 7.50 0.31
CA PRO A 64 -1.02 8.04 0.90
C PRO A 64 -1.23 9.46 0.36
N LEU A 65 -2.48 9.78 0.00
CA LEU A 65 -2.86 11.09 -0.50
C LEU A 65 -2.43 12.21 0.47
N LEU A 66 -2.56 11.97 1.77
CA LEU A 66 -2.25 12.90 2.84
C LEU A 66 -1.63 12.15 4.02
N GLN A 67 -0.52 12.65 4.54
CA GLN A 67 0.03 12.28 5.84
C GLN A 67 0.13 13.53 6.71
N ILE A 68 -0.32 13.41 7.96
CA ILE A 68 -0.21 14.45 8.98
C ILE A 68 0.58 13.84 10.13
N VAL A 69 1.81 14.28 10.32
CA VAL A 69 2.69 13.79 11.38
C VAL A 69 2.87 14.90 12.40
N GLN A 70 2.46 14.66 13.64
CA GLN A 70 2.55 15.61 14.73
C GLN A 70 3.18 14.90 15.92
N SER A 71 4.26 15.46 16.48
CA SER A 71 4.99 14.85 17.60
C SER A 71 4.20 14.89 18.90
N ASP A 72 3.43 15.97 19.09
CA ASP A 72 2.60 16.21 20.26
C ASP A 72 1.50 17.22 19.91
N VAL A 73 0.53 17.43 20.81
CA VAL A 73 -0.67 18.25 20.56
C VAL A 73 -0.38 19.72 20.24
N ASN A 74 0.80 20.24 20.61
CA ASN A 74 1.18 21.64 20.40
C ASN A 74 2.22 21.82 19.28
N ALA A 75 2.79 20.74 18.76
CA ALA A 75 3.78 20.82 17.69
C ALA A 75 3.16 21.28 16.36
N VAL A 76 3.97 21.96 15.56
CA VAL A 76 3.62 22.28 14.18
C VAL A 76 3.66 20.98 13.36
N PRO A 77 2.55 20.55 12.73
CA PRO A 77 2.51 19.26 12.04
C PRO A 77 3.31 19.28 10.74
N VAL A 78 3.97 18.15 10.45
CA VAL A 78 4.54 17.84 9.13
C VAL A 78 3.42 17.34 8.22
N ILE A 79 3.21 18.01 7.08
CA ILE A 79 2.16 17.67 6.11
C ILE A 79 2.81 17.18 4.83
N LEU A 80 2.53 15.94 4.47
CA LEU A 80 2.90 15.36 3.18
C LEU A 80 1.62 15.20 2.36
N TYR A 81 1.57 15.81 1.18
CA TYR A 81 0.44 15.66 0.25
C TYR A 81 0.96 15.07 -1.06
N GLN A 82 0.43 13.91 -1.46
CA GLN A 82 0.93 13.14 -2.60
C GLN A 82 2.46 12.90 -2.53
N GLY A 83 2.96 12.60 -1.33
CA GLY A 83 4.39 12.37 -1.09
C GLY A 83 5.24 13.62 -0.86
N GLU A 84 4.75 14.82 -1.21
CA GLU A 84 5.51 16.07 -1.13
C GLU A 84 5.24 16.85 0.16
N GLU A 85 6.29 17.38 0.79
CA GLU A 85 6.16 18.19 2.00
C GLU A 85 5.65 19.60 1.69
N ILE A 86 4.51 19.96 2.28
CA ILE A 86 3.98 21.31 2.18
C ILE A 86 4.69 22.20 3.22
N LYS A 87 5.51 23.14 2.72
CA LYS A 87 6.17 24.18 3.54
C LYS A 87 5.27 25.41 3.69
N GLN A 88 5.65 26.32 4.60
CA GLN A 88 4.92 27.58 4.86
C GLN A 88 3.40 27.37 5.10
N ARG A 89 3.05 26.33 5.85
CA ARG A 89 1.64 26.02 6.16
C ARG A 89 1.03 27.15 6.98
N LYS A 90 -0.15 27.62 6.59
CA LYS A 90 -0.89 28.68 7.28
C LYS A 90 -2.07 28.11 8.06
N ARG A 91 -2.90 27.30 7.41
CA ARG A 91 -4.07 26.67 8.01
C ARG A 91 -4.22 25.25 7.49
N ILE A 92 -4.43 24.31 8.41
CA ILE A 92 -4.69 22.91 8.08
C ILE A 92 -5.98 22.52 8.80
N SER A 93 -6.92 21.96 8.07
CA SER A 93 -8.18 21.45 8.63
C SER A 93 -8.46 20.09 8.02
N PHE A 94 -8.61 19.09 8.89
CA PHE A 94 -9.01 17.74 8.53
C PHE A 94 -10.24 17.39 9.36
N ALA A 95 -11.32 16.97 8.70
CA ALA A 95 -12.51 16.50 9.38
C ALA A 95 -13.02 15.24 8.69
N TRP A 96 -13.35 14.23 9.49
CA TRP A 96 -13.98 13.02 9.01
C TRP A 96 -15.04 12.60 10.01
N LYS A 97 -16.22 12.22 9.51
CA LYS A 97 -17.33 11.71 10.32
C LYS A 97 -17.83 10.41 9.72
N THR A 98 -18.16 9.47 10.59
CA THR A 98 -18.82 8.22 10.24
C THR A 98 -20.11 8.09 11.04
N ASN A 99 -21.16 7.55 10.43
CA ASN A 99 -22.35 7.11 11.15
C ASN A 99 -22.75 5.71 10.66
N ILE A 100 -23.67 5.06 11.37
CA ILE A 100 -24.09 3.67 11.10
C ILE A 100 -24.58 3.46 9.66
N ASN A 101 -25.10 4.51 9.01
CA ASN A 101 -25.81 4.43 7.74
C ASN A 101 -25.11 5.14 6.56
N ARG A 102 -24.03 5.88 6.80
CA ARG A 102 -23.30 6.69 5.82
C ARG A 102 -21.87 6.93 6.26
N GLN A 103 -20.95 6.65 5.34
CA GLN A 103 -19.56 7.08 5.44
C GLN A 103 -19.36 8.26 4.48
N SER A 104 -19.16 9.46 5.01
CA SER A 104 -18.79 10.62 4.20
C SER A 104 -17.28 10.59 3.92
N GLY A 105 -16.88 11.10 2.76
CA GLY A 105 -15.47 11.37 2.47
C GLY A 105 -14.89 12.38 3.47
N ALA A 106 -13.60 12.29 3.76
CA ALA A 106 -12.93 13.25 4.64
C ALA A 106 -12.90 14.64 3.97
N TYR A 107 -13.17 15.68 4.75
CA TYR A 107 -12.90 17.06 4.38
C TYR A 107 -11.42 17.37 4.66
N ILE A 108 -10.73 17.88 3.64
CA ILE A 108 -9.32 18.29 3.72
C ILE A 108 -9.25 19.73 3.23
N HIS A 109 -8.63 20.60 4.02
CA HIS A 109 -8.30 21.97 3.62
C HIS A 109 -6.88 22.30 4.08
N ILE A 110 -6.02 22.63 3.12
CA ILE A 110 -4.61 22.98 3.36
C ILE A 110 -4.34 24.32 2.68
N GLU A 111 -4.07 25.34 3.48
CA GLU A 111 -3.66 26.66 3.06
C GLU A 111 -2.16 26.84 3.34
N TYR A 112 -1.40 27.29 2.33
CA TYR A 112 0.05 27.46 2.44
C TYR A 112 0.56 28.62 1.57
N GLY A 113 1.74 29.15 1.92
CA GLY A 113 2.41 30.22 1.17
C GLY A 113 3.24 29.72 -0.03
N GLU A 114 3.53 30.62 -0.95
CA GLU A 114 4.57 30.42 -1.97
C GLU A 114 5.92 30.92 -1.45
N ALA A 115 6.99 30.16 -1.74
CA ALA A 115 8.32 30.40 -1.18
C ALA A 115 8.97 31.72 -1.63
N ASP A 116 8.55 32.28 -2.77
CA ASP A 116 9.37 33.24 -3.53
C ASP A 116 8.80 34.66 -3.61
N GLU A 117 7.62 34.93 -3.07
CA GLU A 117 7.03 36.28 -3.10
C GLU A 117 6.72 36.81 -1.71
N LYS A 118 6.79 38.14 -1.58
CA LYS A 118 6.55 38.94 -0.38
C LYS A 118 5.14 38.70 0.21
N ASN A 119 4.89 37.55 0.81
CA ASN A 119 3.85 37.24 1.81
C ASN A 119 2.40 37.68 1.56
N ILE A 120 1.89 37.72 0.32
CA ILE A 120 0.45 38.01 0.08
C ILE A 120 -0.33 36.81 -0.47
N ASN A 121 0.25 36.05 -1.39
CA ASN A 121 -0.50 35.00 -2.09
C ASN A 121 -0.50 33.67 -1.32
N THR A 122 -1.66 33.01 -1.28
CA THR A 122 -1.87 31.70 -0.63
C THR A 122 -2.39 30.69 -1.64
N LYS A 123 -1.87 29.48 -1.57
CA LYS A 123 -2.42 28.32 -2.27
C LYS A 123 -3.32 27.51 -1.34
N ILE A 124 -4.36 26.93 -1.94
CA ILE A 124 -5.35 26.13 -1.24
C ILE A 124 -5.49 24.79 -1.96
N ILE A 125 -5.34 23.71 -1.19
CA ILE A 125 -5.76 22.36 -1.58
C ILE A 125 -7.01 22.05 -0.78
N GLN A 126 -8.11 21.72 -1.47
CA GLN A 126 -9.37 21.39 -0.83
C GLN A 126 -10.00 20.13 -1.42
N HIS A 127 -10.43 19.21 -0.54
CA HIS A 127 -11.21 18.04 -0.88
C HIS A 127 -12.51 18.02 -0.09
N ASN A 128 -13.60 17.70 -0.78
CA ASN A 128 -14.96 17.68 -0.23
C ASN A 128 -15.36 19.03 0.41
N HIS A 129 -16.58 19.11 0.92
CA HIS A 129 -17.07 20.29 1.64
C HIS A 129 -16.93 20.09 3.16
N PRO A 130 -16.81 21.18 3.94
CA PRO A 130 -16.85 21.11 5.40
C PRO A 130 -18.09 20.34 5.86
N ILE A 131 -17.92 19.52 6.89
CA ILE A 131 -19.03 18.74 7.42
C ILE A 131 -19.91 19.65 8.26
N VAL A 132 -20.97 20.18 7.66
CA VAL A 132 -21.97 21.03 8.32
C VAL A 132 -22.80 20.14 9.26
N GLU A 133 -23.05 20.61 10.48
CA GLU A 133 -24.07 19.99 11.33
C GLU A 133 -25.44 20.38 10.79
N ASP A 134 -26.28 19.38 10.48
CA ASP A 134 -27.71 19.62 10.31
C ASP A 134 -28.22 20.15 11.64
N CYS A 135 -28.35 21.47 11.74
CA CYS A 135 -29.13 22.10 12.80
C CYS A 135 -30.58 21.71 12.52
N GLY A 136 -30.98 20.52 12.99
CA GLY A 136 -32.35 20.04 12.95
C GLY A 136 -33.22 21.08 13.65
N GLY A 137 -33.87 21.91 12.85
CA GLY A 137 -34.84 22.88 13.32
C GLY A 137 -36.00 22.13 13.96
N VAL A 138 -35.96 22.01 15.27
CA VAL A 138 -37.16 21.70 16.06
C VAL A 138 -37.96 22.98 16.09
N ILE A 139 -38.80 23.17 15.07
CA ILE A 139 -39.92 24.12 15.17
C ILE A 139 -40.90 23.46 16.13
N LYS A 140 -40.98 24.00 17.35
CA LYS A 140 -41.99 23.65 18.35
C LYS A 140 -43.37 24.05 17.88
#